data_AF-A0A834M296-F1
#
_entry.id   AF-A0A834M296-F1
#
_cell.length_a   1.000
_cell.length_b   1.000
_cell.length_c   1.000
_cell.angle_alpha   90.00
_cell.angle_beta   90.00
_cell.angle_gamma   90.00
#
_symmetry.space_group_name_H-M   'P 1'
#
loop_
_entity.id
_entity.type
_entity.pdbx_description
1 polymer ?
#
loop_
_entity_poly.entity_id
_entity_poly.type
_entity_poly.pdbx_seq_one_letter_code
_entity_poly.pdbx_strand_id
1 'polypeptide(L)'
;MDKKEFRLLIKHCFLKGKNIVEAKTRPDAEFPDTALGKSTIKDRYAKFRSGEMSTEDGEHIGRPKEVITDENNFKNPQNDFE
;
A
#
# COMPACT_ATOMS: atom_id res chain seq x y z
N MET A 1 -3.62 -15.62 -14.35
CA MET A 1 -2.67 -15.46 -13.25
C MET A 1 -3.27 -14.46 -12.28
N ASP A 2 -3.22 -14.70 -10.98
CA ASP A 2 -3.75 -13.76 -10.01
C ASP A 2 -2.76 -12.65 -9.66
N LYS A 3 -3.26 -11.49 -9.22
CA LYS A 3 -2.40 -10.38 -8.75
C LYS A 3 -1.44 -10.82 -7.64
N LYS A 4 -1.87 -11.73 -6.76
CA LYS A 4 -1.02 -12.30 -5.70
C LYS A 4 0.13 -13.14 -6.27
N GLU A 5 -0.14 -13.95 -7.30
CA GLU A 5 0.88 -14.78 -7.96
C GLU A 5 1.89 -13.93 -8.72
N PHE A 6 1.43 -12.89 -9.43
CA PHE A 6 2.32 -11.95 -10.10
C PHE A 6 3.25 -11.25 -9.09
N ARG A 7 2.72 -10.88 -7.93
CA ARG A 7 3.49 -10.29 -6.84
C ARG A 7 4.58 -11.24 -6.29
N LEU A 8 4.30 -12.54 -6.23
CA LEU A 8 5.29 -13.57 -5.90
C LEU A 8 6.38 -13.67 -6.97
N LEU A 9 6.02 -13.62 -8.26
CA LEU A 9 7.00 -13.59 -9.36
C LEU A 9 7.93 -12.38 -9.30
N ILE A 10 7.37 -11.21 -8.97
CA ILE A 10 8.12 -9.96 -8.83
C ILE A 10 9.11 -10.05 -7.65
N LYS A 11 8.69 -10.62 -6.52
CA LYS A 11 9.56 -10.91 -5.38
C LYS A 11 10.68 -11.90 -5.75
N HIS A 12 10.36 -12.96 -6.46
CA HIS A 12 11.35 -13.93 -6.95
C HIS A 12 12.38 -13.28 -7.89
N CYS A 13 11.94 -12.40 -8.78
CA CYS A 13 12.86 -11.66 -9.65
C CYS A 13 13.80 -10.74 -8.87
N PHE A 14 13.28 -10.05 -7.84
CA PHE A 14 14.09 -9.22 -6.96
C PHE A 14 15.16 -10.04 -6.22
N LEU A 15 14.78 -11.20 -5.65
CA LEU A 15 15.71 -12.10 -4.96
C LEU A 15 16.79 -12.67 -5.90
N LYS A 16 16.47 -12.83 -7.19
CA LYS A 16 17.44 -13.23 -8.22
C LYS A 16 18.32 -12.09 -8.72
N GLY A 17 18.19 -10.87 -8.16
CA GLY A 17 18.96 -9.70 -8.57
C GLY A 17 18.59 -9.17 -9.96
N LYS A 18 17.42 -9.55 -10.49
CA LYS A 18 16.95 -9.06 -11.79
C LYS A 18 16.56 -7.60 -11.71
N ASN A 19 16.73 -6.89 -12.82
CA ASN A 19 16.28 -5.51 -12.88
C ASN A 19 14.76 -5.43 -13.14
N ILE A 20 14.18 -4.24 -12.95
CA ILE A 20 12.72 -4.01 -13.10
C ILE A 20 12.24 -4.31 -14.52
N VAL A 21 13.07 -4.08 -15.53
CA VAL A 21 12.72 -4.34 -16.93
C VAL A 21 12.61 -5.85 -17.14
N GLU A 22 13.62 -6.62 -16.73
CA GLU A 22 13.61 -8.10 -16.81
C GLU A 22 12.48 -8.73 -16.00
N ALA A 23 12.19 -8.16 -14.83
CA ALA A 23 11.09 -8.58 -13.98
C ALA A 23 9.71 -8.30 -14.60
N LYS A 24 9.61 -7.38 -15.55
CA LYS A 24 8.40 -7.04 -16.30
C LYS A 24 8.32 -7.80 -17.63
N THR A 25 9.42 -7.95 -18.35
CA THR A 25 9.45 -8.53 -19.71
C THR A 25 8.91 -9.95 -19.75
N ARG A 26 9.32 -10.81 -18.80
CA ARG A 26 8.89 -12.21 -18.82
C ARG A 26 7.41 -12.37 -18.44
N PRO A 27 6.93 -11.76 -17.34
CA PRO A 27 5.51 -11.86 -16.99
C PRO A 27 4.58 -11.17 -17.99
N ASP A 28 4.99 -10.04 -18.61
CA ASP A 28 4.16 -9.35 -19.60
C ASP A 28 3.99 -10.16 -20.89
N ALA A 29 5.00 -10.96 -21.26
CA ALA A 29 4.93 -11.83 -22.44
C ALA A 29 3.99 -13.03 -22.22
N GLU A 30 3.95 -13.60 -21.02
CA GLU A 30 3.07 -14.73 -20.68
C GLU A 30 1.67 -14.28 -20.24
N PHE A 31 1.54 -13.09 -19.64
CA PHE A 31 0.30 -12.63 -18.98
C PHE A 31 0.01 -11.13 -19.24
N PRO A 32 -0.24 -10.72 -20.49
CA PRO A 32 -0.42 -9.31 -20.83
C PRO A 32 -1.60 -8.64 -20.09
N ASP A 33 -2.69 -9.38 -19.85
CA ASP A 33 -3.90 -8.82 -19.22
C ASP A 33 -3.79 -8.69 -17.69
N THR A 34 -2.88 -9.43 -17.06
CA THR A 34 -2.66 -9.39 -15.60
C THR A 34 -1.35 -8.69 -15.21
N ALA A 35 -0.65 -8.12 -16.20
CA ALA A 35 0.60 -7.44 -16.01
C ALA A 35 0.44 -6.24 -15.08
N LEU A 36 1.21 -6.21 -14.00
CA LEU A 36 1.30 -5.03 -13.14
C LEU A 36 2.01 -3.89 -13.89
N GLY A 37 1.49 -2.68 -13.72
CA GLY A 37 2.07 -1.48 -14.29
C GLY A 37 3.54 -1.31 -13.86
N LYS A 38 4.33 -0.67 -14.72
CA LYS A 38 5.76 -0.40 -14.45
C LYS A 38 5.96 0.39 -13.15
N SER A 39 5.03 1.29 -12.81
CA SER A 39 5.01 2.03 -11.54
C SER A 39 4.88 1.08 -10.35
N THR A 40 3.91 0.17 -10.37
CA THR A 40 3.67 -0.75 -9.25
C THR A 40 4.84 -1.70 -9.03
N ILE A 41 5.53 -2.13 -10.09
CA ILE A 41 6.76 -2.93 -9.97
C ILE A 41 7.88 -2.11 -9.32
N LYS A 42 8.03 -0.82 -9.66
CA LYS A 42 9.01 0.08 -9.01
C LYS A 42 8.73 0.24 -7.52
N ASP A 43 7.48 0.49 -7.14
CA ASP A 43 7.10 0.70 -5.74
C ASP A 43 7.35 -0.57 -4.90
N ARG A 44 7.04 -1.74 -5.48
CA ARG A 44 7.38 -3.05 -4.90
C ARG A 44 8.87 -3.23 -4.71
N TYR A 45 9.68 -2.91 -5.72
CA TYR A 45 11.13 -2.99 -5.62
C TYR A 45 11.69 -2.03 -4.54
N ALA A 46 11.11 -0.84 -4.41
CA ALA A 46 11.49 0.09 -3.34
C ALA A 46 11.19 -0.48 -1.95
N LYS A 47 9.99 -1.06 -1.76
CA LYS A 47 9.61 -1.78 -0.53
C LYS A 47 10.55 -2.95 -0.21
N PHE A 48 10.93 -3.73 -1.22
CA PHE A 48 11.88 -4.82 -1.02
C PHE A 48 13.27 -4.34 -0.61
N ARG A 49 13.73 -3.20 -1.14
CA ARG A 49 14.99 -2.56 -0.72
C ARG A 49 14.93 -2.04 0.71
N SER A 50 13.76 -1.60 1.19
CA SER A 50 13.57 -1.18 2.58
C SER A 50 13.36 -2.34 3.55
N GLY A 51 13.41 -3.60 3.08
CA GLY A 51 13.24 -4.81 3.89
C GLY A 51 11.80 -5.31 4.01
N GLU A 52 10.82 -4.60 3.43
CA GLU A 52 9.41 -5.01 3.42
C GLU A 52 9.18 -6.07 2.34
N MET A 53 9.42 -7.35 2.66
CA MET A 53 9.26 -8.49 1.74
C MET A 53 7.82 -9.02 1.62
N SER A 54 6.83 -8.29 2.13
CA SER A 54 5.44 -8.72 2.09
C SER A 54 4.92 -8.77 0.65
N THR A 55 4.22 -9.86 0.32
CA THR A 55 3.53 -9.97 -0.97
C THR A 55 2.09 -9.53 -0.91
N GLU A 56 1.53 -9.36 0.27
CA GLU A 56 0.15 -8.93 0.48
C GLU A 56 0.01 -7.42 0.30
N ASP A 57 -1.22 -6.95 0.11
CA ASP A 57 -1.51 -5.52 0.23
C ASP A 57 -1.55 -5.20 1.73
N GLY A 58 -0.92 -4.11 2.13
CA GLY A 58 -0.99 -3.66 3.52
C GLY A 58 -2.45 -3.41 3.91
N GLU A 59 -2.75 -3.52 5.21
CA GLU A 59 -4.09 -3.20 5.71
C GLU A 59 -4.53 -1.84 5.17
N HIS A 60 -5.63 -1.83 4.44
CA HIS A 60 -6.26 -0.58 4.05
C HIS A 60 -6.88 -0.04 5.33
N ILE A 61 -6.17 0.86 6.01
CA ILE A 61 -6.75 1.66 7.08
C ILE A 61 -7.91 2.41 6.44
N GLY A 62 -9.11 1.89 6.63
CA GLY A 62 -10.33 2.47 6.09
C GLY A 62 -10.50 3.90 6.60
N ARG A 63 -11.46 4.61 6.00
CA ARG A 63 -11.83 6.00 6.35
C ARG A 63 -11.70 6.21 7.88
N PRO A 64 -10.94 7.22 8.34
CA PRO A 64 -10.81 7.47 9.77
C PRO A 64 -12.21 7.57 10.38
N LYS A 65 -12.47 6.77 11.43
CA LYS A 65 -13.72 6.84 12.18
C LYS A 65 -13.90 8.29 12.63
N GLU A 66 -15.07 8.86 12.36
CA GLU A 66 -15.45 10.18 12.84
C GLU A 66 -15.13 10.28 14.34
N VAL A 67 -14.29 11.25 14.68
CA VAL A 67 -14.10 11.70 16.05
C VAL A 67 -15.45 12.30 16.46
N ILE A 68 -16.16 11.60 17.34
CA ILE A 68 -17.30 12.20 18.04
C ILE A 68 -16.69 13.21 19.00
N THR A 69 -16.79 14.50 18.67
CA THR A 69 -16.50 15.57 19.62
C THR A 69 -17.61 15.56 20.66
N ASP A 70 -17.34 15.06 21.86
CA ASP A 70 -18.20 15.27 23.04
C ASP A 70 -18.07 16.74 23.48
N GLU A 71 -18.58 17.66 22.68
CA GLU A 71 -18.86 19.03 23.11
C GLU A 71 -20.29 19.05 23.67
N ASN A 72 -20.44 18.93 24.99
CA ASN A 72 -21.24 19.87 25.79
C ASN A 72 -21.26 19.45 27.28
N ASN A 73 -20.20 19.78 28.03
CA ASN A 73 -20.23 19.76 29.49
C ASN A 73 -19.44 20.96 30.05
N PHE A 74 -19.79 22.18 29.61
CA PHE A 74 -19.42 23.39 30.35
C PHE A 74 -20.67 23.94 31.03
N LYS A 75 -20.90 23.47 32.27
CA LYS A 75 -21.74 24.18 33.22
C LYS A 75 -21.12 25.56 33.44
N ASN A 76 -21.87 26.60 33.12
CA ASN A 76 -21.55 28.01 33.40
C ASN A 76 -21.79 28.31 34.89
N PRO A 77 -20.79 28.80 35.65
CA PRO A 77 -21.03 29.55 36.87
C PRO A 77 -20.51 30.98 36.72
N GLN A 78 -21.46 31.92 36.60
CA GLN A 78 -21.45 33.31 37.10
C GLN A 78 -20.24 34.23 36.81
N ASN A 79 -20.51 35.42 36.28
CA ASN A 79 -20.51 36.64 37.11
C ASN A 79 -20.96 37.89 36.35
N ASP A 80 -21.66 38.71 37.12
CA ASP A 80 -22.33 39.97 36.84
C ASP A 80 -21.36 41.15 36.67
N PHE A 81 -21.58 41.99 35.65
CA PHE A 81 -21.25 43.44 35.53
C PHE A 81 -21.99 43.87 34.23
N GLU A 82 -22.91 44.82 34.16
CA GLU A 82 -23.29 46.00 34.97
C GLU A 82 -24.76 45.99 35.42
#